data_AF-A0A7X6T2S8-F1
#
_entry.id   AF-A0A7X6T2S8-F1
#
_cell.length_a   1.000
_cell.length_b   1.000
_cell.length_c   1.000
_cell.angle_alpha   90.00
_cell.angle_beta   90.00
_cell.angle_gamma   90.00
#
_symmetry.space_group_name_H-M   'P 1'
#
loop_
_entity.id
_entity.type
_entity.pdbx_description
1 polymer ?
#
loop_
_entity_poly.entity_id
_entity_poly.type
_entity_poly.pdbx_seq_one_letter_code
_entity_poly.pdbx_strand_id
1 'polypeptide(L)'
;MRKIRQHLVDLFFTVEFLRYFVSGVVATLVNLLVYMAMSRWLGLDRWYFSDVPAIFLSVVAAYVLNRLWVFRSREGLIKEFVRFAASRLAISFFFEYAGIYFIRHVLQNTTEIIPGTLDLGKLIALIFVVLANRISGKFYVFKPQAQEEASQAPLPVDPQVYLDRAMETIKEAKVFANHDSQDRAARLYRQLGDPWRDYPAFHIAGTNGKGSISSYLAHILCHAGHRVGWYTSPYLEQFNERIRVLDGPEGLAAFDHDFTAGAIPDEAIARLMDRIEKAAERLVKDKGPAPTQFDLMTAMAFLWFQEKACDVVVLETGMGGRLDSTNVLEKPLASLIGAPGFDHMDRLGDSMSQIMGEKAGIVKAGCPVFAYAPQDALLAAPDAREARQVLVDNCR
;
A
#
# COMPACT_ATOMS: atom_id res chain seq x y z
N MET A 1 -12.70 15.96 23.61
CA MET A 1 -13.70 15.91 22.51
C MET A 1 -13.12 15.45 21.16
N ARG A 2 -11.96 15.96 20.70
CA ARG A 2 -11.35 15.57 19.41
C ARG A 2 -10.98 14.07 19.30
N LYS A 3 -10.35 13.49 20.34
CA LYS A 3 -10.00 12.04 20.40
C LYS A 3 -11.21 11.10 20.40
N ILE A 4 -12.28 11.47 21.10
CA ILE A 4 -13.54 10.68 21.13
C ILE A 4 -14.21 10.72 19.76
N ARG A 5 -14.20 11.87 19.09
CA ARG A 5 -14.73 12.02 17.73
C ARG A 5 -13.93 11.20 16.72
N GLN A 6 -12.60 11.15 16.82
CA GLN A 6 -11.75 10.29 15.98
C GLN A 6 -12.06 8.80 16.22
N HIS A 7 -12.08 8.34 17.47
CA HIS A 7 -12.43 6.94 17.77
C HIS A 7 -13.84 6.55 17.35
N LEU A 8 -14.83 7.46 17.41
CA LEU A 8 -16.16 7.19 16.87
C LEU A 8 -16.13 7.10 15.34
N VAL A 9 -15.37 7.96 14.66
CA VAL A 9 -15.22 7.87 13.20
C VAL A 9 -14.54 6.56 12.80
N ASP A 10 -13.46 6.15 13.48
CA ASP A 10 -12.78 4.88 13.23
C ASP A 10 -13.68 3.67 13.50
N LEU A 11 -14.57 3.78 14.49
CA LEU A 11 -15.54 2.73 14.82
C LEU A 11 -16.61 2.59 13.73
N PHE A 12 -17.12 3.68 13.15
CA PHE A 12 -18.24 3.67 12.20
C PHE A 12 -17.83 3.71 10.71
N PHE A 13 -16.61 4.13 10.36
CA PHE A 13 -16.20 4.36 8.97
C PHE A 13 -14.99 3.52 8.54
N THR A 14 -14.94 2.25 8.96
CA THR A 14 -13.96 1.28 8.47
C THR A 14 -14.54 0.41 7.36
N VAL A 15 -13.70 -0.02 6.41
CA VAL A 15 -14.08 -0.99 5.36
C VAL A 15 -14.65 -2.27 5.97
N GLU A 16 -14.11 -2.70 7.13
CA GLU A 16 -14.64 -3.82 7.92
C GLU A 16 -16.08 -3.56 8.41
N PHE A 17 -16.37 -2.37 8.93
CA PHE A 17 -17.74 -2.00 9.33
C PHE A 17 -18.69 -2.02 8.13
N LEU A 18 -18.25 -1.48 6.99
CA LEU A 18 -19.05 -1.45 5.77
C LEU A 18 -19.36 -2.88 5.29
N ARG A 19 -18.36 -3.78 5.26
CA ARG A 19 -18.56 -5.20 4.91
C ARG A 19 -19.49 -5.90 5.92
N TYR A 20 -19.32 -5.66 7.21
CA TYR A 20 -20.19 -6.21 8.25
C TYR A 20 -21.64 -5.73 8.07
N PHE A 21 -21.84 -4.43 7.85
CA PHE A 21 -23.14 -3.82 7.62
C PHE A 21 -23.81 -4.41 6.38
N VAL A 22 -23.08 -4.50 5.26
CA VAL A 22 -23.59 -5.15 4.03
C VAL A 22 -23.94 -6.61 4.28
N SER A 23 -23.14 -7.37 5.04
CA SER A 23 -23.48 -8.74 5.42
C SER A 23 -24.81 -8.83 6.18
N GLY A 24 -25.07 -7.84 7.05
CA GLY A 24 -26.32 -7.73 7.79
C GLY A 24 -27.51 -7.45 6.88
N VAL A 25 -27.37 -6.52 5.93
CA VAL A 25 -28.39 -6.23 4.92
C VAL A 25 -28.71 -7.47 4.09
N VAL A 26 -27.70 -8.19 3.62
CA VAL A 26 -27.89 -9.42 2.84
C VAL A 26 -28.60 -10.49 3.67
N ALA A 27 -28.25 -10.65 4.94
CA ALA A 27 -28.95 -11.60 5.82
C ALA A 27 -30.43 -11.25 5.99
N THR A 28 -30.77 -9.95 6.13
CA THR A 28 -32.16 -9.49 6.19
C THR A 28 -32.92 -9.77 4.89
N LEU A 29 -32.27 -9.58 3.74
CA LEU A 29 -32.86 -9.92 2.44
C LEU A 29 -33.12 -11.43 2.32
N VAL A 30 -32.18 -12.27 2.76
CA VAL A 30 -32.36 -13.73 2.80
C VAL A 30 -33.56 -14.10 3.68
N ASN A 31 -33.69 -13.48 4.86
CA ASN A 31 -34.85 -13.70 5.73
C ASN A 31 -36.16 -13.39 4.99
N LEU A 32 -36.27 -12.19 4.42
CA LEU A 32 -37.48 -11.73 3.73
C LEU A 32 -37.84 -12.65 2.55
N LEU A 33 -36.85 -13.05 1.75
CA LEU A 33 -37.06 -13.93 0.60
C LEU A 33 -37.53 -15.32 1.01
N VAL A 34 -36.92 -15.91 2.05
CA VAL A 34 -37.32 -17.23 2.55
C VAL A 34 -38.73 -17.15 3.15
N TYR A 35 -39.01 -16.12 3.97
CA TYR A 35 -40.35 -15.91 4.52
C TYR A 35 -41.40 -15.78 3.41
N MET A 36 -41.13 -14.98 2.39
CA MET A 36 -42.04 -14.81 1.24
C MET A 36 -42.24 -16.11 0.47
N ALA A 37 -41.18 -16.89 0.25
CA ALA A 37 -41.28 -18.18 -0.43
C ALA A 37 -42.12 -19.18 0.39
N MET A 38 -41.94 -19.25 1.70
CA MET A 38 -42.67 -20.20 2.54
C MET A 38 -44.14 -19.81 2.74
N SER A 39 -44.42 -18.52 3.00
CA SER A 39 -45.80 -18.04 3.16
C SER A 39 -46.56 -18.01 1.83
N ARG A 40 -46.05 -17.28 0.82
CA ARG A 40 -46.82 -17.03 -0.42
C ARG A 40 -46.74 -18.14 -1.46
N TRP A 41 -45.63 -18.86 -1.56
CA TRP A 41 -45.47 -19.87 -2.62
C TRP A 41 -45.78 -21.29 -2.14
N LEU A 42 -45.55 -21.59 -0.86
CA LEU A 42 -45.82 -22.90 -0.27
C LEU A 42 -47.08 -22.93 0.59
N GLY A 43 -47.73 -21.78 0.84
CA GLY A 43 -48.94 -21.69 1.66
C GLY A 43 -48.73 -22.05 3.13
N LEU A 44 -47.48 -21.97 3.61
CA LEU A 44 -47.10 -22.33 4.97
C LEU A 44 -47.19 -21.11 5.89
N ASP A 45 -48.42 -20.60 6.06
CA ASP A 45 -48.68 -19.33 6.76
C ASP A 45 -48.57 -19.41 8.29
N ARG A 46 -48.42 -20.62 8.86
CA ARG A 46 -48.17 -20.73 10.29
C ARG A 46 -46.74 -20.26 10.56
N TRP A 47 -46.59 -19.30 11.47
CA TRP A 47 -45.32 -18.69 11.88
C TRP A 47 -44.16 -19.69 12.05
N TYR A 48 -44.43 -20.87 12.62
CA TYR A 48 -43.41 -21.91 12.78
C TYR A 48 -42.82 -22.42 11.45
N PHE A 49 -43.63 -22.53 10.40
CA PHE A 49 -43.21 -23.04 9.10
C PHE A 49 -42.63 -21.97 8.18
N SER A 50 -42.92 -20.69 8.41
CA SER A 50 -42.39 -19.57 7.61
C SER A 50 -41.20 -18.88 8.26
N ASP A 51 -41.34 -18.48 9.53
CA ASP A 51 -40.40 -17.58 10.20
C ASP A 51 -39.20 -18.31 10.76
N VAL A 52 -39.39 -19.51 11.32
CA VAL A 52 -38.28 -20.30 11.90
C VAL A 52 -37.23 -20.66 10.83
N PRO A 53 -37.59 -21.16 9.64
CA PRO A 53 -36.62 -21.43 8.58
C PRO A 53 -35.99 -20.15 8.05
N ALA A 54 -36.76 -19.07 7.88
CA ALA A 54 -36.26 -17.79 7.40
C ALA A 54 -35.20 -17.18 8.33
N ILE A 55 -35.47 -17.20 9.65
CA ILE A 55 -34.52 -16.76 10.67
C ILE A 55 -33.28 -17.64 10.64
N PHE A 56 -33.42 -18.97 10.61
CA PHE A 56 -32.29 -19.89 10.58
C PHE A 56 -31.39 -19.66 9.36
N LEU A 57 -31.96 -19.61 8.16
CA LEU A 57 -31.23 -19.37 6.91
C LEU A 57 -30.56 -17.99 6.89
N SER A 58 -31.21 -16.97 7.45
CA SER A 58 -30.60 -15.64 7.58
C SER A 58 -29.38 -15.63 8.49
N VAL A 59 -29.40 -16.39 9.60
CA VAL A 59 -28.28 -16.51 10.53
C VAL A 59 -27.14 -17.28 9.88
N VAL A 60 -27.44 -18.34 9.12
CA VAL A 60 -26.45 -19.09 8.33
C VAL A 60 -25.81 -18.20 7.26
N ALA A 61 -26.60 -17.46 6.48
CA ALA A 61 -26.09 -16.55 5.46
C ALA A 61 -25.19 -15.47 6.06
N ALA A 62 -25.62 -14.87 7.18
CA ALA A 62 -24.79 -13.92 7.92
C ALA A 62 -23.51 -14.56 8.43
N TYR A 63 -23.55 -15.77 8.95
CA TYR A 63 -22.37 -16.49 9.42
C TYR A 63 -21.38 -16.73 8.27
N VAL A 64 -21.84 -17.23 7.13
CA VAL A 64 -21.00 -17.52 5.96
C VAL A 64 -20.35 -16.24 5.43
N LEU A 65 -21.13 -15.17 5.26
CA LEU A 65 -20.60 -13.88 4.80
C LEU A 65 -19.61 -13.28 5.80
N ASN A 66 -19.92 -13.35 7.10
CA ASN A 66 -19.01 -12.86 8.12
C ASN A 66 -17.74 -13.70 8.18
N ARG A 67 -17.84 -15.02 8.03
CA ARG A 67 -16.70 -15.93 8.04
C ARG A 67 -15.80 -15.77 6.83
N LEU A 68 -16.35 -15.62 5.63
CA LEU A 68 -15.57 -15.62 4.38
C LEU A 68 -15.13 -14.22 3.96
N TRP A 69 -15.97 -13.22 4.18
CA TRP A 69 -15.80 -11.89 3.58
C TRP A 69 -15.45 -10.81 4.61
N VAL A 70 -16.01 -10.90 5.82
CA VAL A 70 -15.78 -9.88 6.87
C VAL A 70 -14.55 -10.21 7.73
N PHE A 71 -14.47 -11.43 8.29
CA PHE A 71 -13.47 -11.83 9.28
C PHE A 71 -12.49 -12.93 8.81
N ARG A 72 -12.75 -13.59 7.67
CA ARG A 72 -11.87 -14.61 7.05
C ARG A 72 -11.39 -15.72 8.02
N SER A 73 -12.31 -16.34 8.77
CA SER A 73 -11.95 -17.37 9.77
C SER A 73 -11.81 -18.79 9.20
N ARG A 74 -10.87 -19.56 9.77
CA ARG A 74 -10.63 -20.99 9.45
C ARG A 74 -10.84 -21.94 10.64
N GLU A 75 -11.41 -21.48 11.77
CA GLU A 75 -11.70 -22.34 12.92
C GLU A 75 -12.74 -23.44 12.59
N GLY A 76 -12.85 -24.49 13.40
CA GLY A 76 -13.84 -25.56 13.20
C GLY A 76 -15.27 -25.01 13.06
N LEU A 77 -15.87 -25.28 11.90
CA LEU A 77 -17.16 -24.72 11.45
C LEU A 77 -18.25 -24.81 12.52
N ILE A 78 -18.43 -25.98 13.14
CA ILE A 78 -19.53 -26.22 14.08
C ILE A 78 -19.36 -25.40 15.37
N LYS A 79 -18.15 -25.42 15.97
CA LYS A 79 -17.89 -24.70 17.24
C LYS A 79 -17.98 -23.18 17.07
N GLU A 80 -17.52 -22.69 15.93
CA GLU A 80 -17.57 -21.27 15.60
C GLU A 80 -19.01 -20.82 15.30
N PHE A 81 -19.75 -21.60 14.50
CA PHE A 81 -21.15 -21.31 14.21
C PHE A 81 -22.00 -21.28 15.48
N VAL A 82 -21.81 -22.22 16.41
CA VAL A 82 -22.52 -22.23 17.69
C VAL A 82 -22.22 -20.97 18.51
N ARG A 83 -20.96 -20.52 18.57
CA ARG A 83 -20.59 -19.26 19.23
C ARG A 83 -21.22 -18.05 18.55
N PHE A 84 -21.24 -18.02 17.22
CA PHE A 84 -21.87 -16.96 16.43
C PHE A 84 -23.37 -16.86 16.70
N ALA A 85 -24.08 -17.99 16.64
CA ALA A 85 -25.52 -18.04 16.85
C ALA A 85 -25.87 -17.67 18.31
N ALA A 86 -25.14 -18.21 19.29
CA ALA A 86 -25.36 -17.94 20.70
C ALA A 86 -25.11 -16.47 21.07
N SER A 87 -24.02 -15.88 20.57
CA SER A 87 -23.73 -14.47 20.84
C SER A 87 -24.79 -13.56 20.22
N ARG A 88 -25.23 -13.86 19.01
CA ARG A 88 -26.26 -13.07 18.32
C ARG A 88 -27.60 -13.10 19.03
N LEU A 89 -28.03 -14.27 19.49
CA LEU A 89 -29.25 -14.41 20.28
C LEU A 89 -29.15 -13.66 21.62
N ALA A 90 -28.02 -13.79 22.33
CA ALA A 90 -27.81 -13.11 23.60
C ALA A 90 -27.81 -11.58 23.46
N ILE A 91 -27.16 -11.06 22.42
CA ILE A 91 -27.08 -9.62 22.13
C ILE A 91 -28.45 -9.07 21.72
N SER A 92 -29.15 -9.74 20.80
CA SER A 92 -30.50 -9.33 20.41
C SER A 92 -31.43 -9.33 21.62
N PHE A 93 -31.43 -10.38 22.43
CA PHE A 93 -32.27 -10.44 23.63
C PHE A 93 -31.96 -9.29 24.61
N PHE A 94 -30.68 -9.04 24.89
CA PHE A 94 -30.27 -7.99 25.82
C PHE A 94 -30.68 -6.60 25.33
N PHE A 95 -30.37 -6.22 24.09
CA PHE A 95 -30.64 -4.87 23.61
C PHE A 95 -32.10 -4.65 23.18
N GLU A 96 -32.78 -5.66 22.65
CA GLU A 96 -34.19 -5.53 22.30
C GLU A 96 -35.09 -5.51 23.54
N TYR A 97 -34.84 -6.32 24.56
CA TYR A 97 -35.69 -6.30 25.76
C TYR A 97 -35.20 -5.28 26.79
N ALA A 98 -33.94 -5.33 27.21
CA ALA A 98 -33.43 -4.44 28.26
C ALA A 98 -33.19 -3.01 27.73
N GLY A 99 -32.69 -2.87 26.50
CA GLY A 99 -32.43 -1.56 25.88
C GLY A 99 -33.73 -0.78 25.62
N ILE A 100 -34.74 -1.41 25.03
CA ILE A 100 -36.05 -0.78 24.83
C ILE A 100 -36.72 -0.48 26.19
N TYR A 101 -36.65 -1.40 27.15
CA TYR A 101 -37.19 -1.17 28.50
C TYR A 101 -36.54 0.05 29.16
N PHE A 102 -35.21 0.17 29.10
CA PHE A 102 -34.46 1.30 29.66
C PHE A 102 -34.85 2.63 29.01
N ILE A 103 -34.94 2.68 27.67
CA ILE A 103 -35.29 3.93 26.98
C ILE A 103 -36.72 4.37 27.31
N ARG A 104 -37.66 3.42 27.39
CA ARG A 104 -39.06 3.73 27.69
C ARG A 104 -39.31 4.08 29.15
N HIS A 105 -38.72 3.36 30.10
CA HIS A 105 -39.08 3.47 31.51
C HIS A 105 -38.09 4.31 32.33
N VAL A 106 -36.81 4.33 31.94
CA VAL A 106 -35.77 5.09 32.67
C VAL A 106 -35.54 6.46 32.03
N LEU A 107 -35.39 6.50 30.71
CA LEU A 107 -35.22 7.77 29.98
C LEU A 107 -36.56 8.47 29.66
N GLN A 108 -37.69 7.83 29.99
CA GLN A 108 -39.06 8.33 29.75
C GLN A 108 -39.29 8.81 28.31
N ASN A 109 -38.56 8.24 27.35
CA ASN A 109 -38.59 8.69 25.97
C ASN A 109 -39.42 7.71 25.13
N THR A 110 -40.63 8.15 24.77
CA THR A 110 -41.56 7.41 23.92
C THR A 110 -41.75 8.06 22.56
N THR A 111 -40.78 8.84 22.07
CA THR A 111 -40.89 9.48 20.75
C THR A 111 -41.09 8.42 19.66
N GLU A 112 -42.28 8.41 19.06
CA GLU A 112 -42.58 7.62 17.87
C GLU A 112 -42.03 8.37 16.65
N ILE A 113 -41.14 7.71 15.91
CA ILE A 113 -40.62 8.22 14.63
C ILE A 113 -41.63 7.93 13.53
N ILE A 114 -42.23 6.74 13.57
CA ILE A 114 -43.33 6.34 12.69
C ILE A 114 -44.47 5.87 13.59
N PRO A 115 -45.64 6.54 13.56
CA PRO A 115 -46.76 6.24 14.44
C PRO A 115 -47.12 4.75 14.41
N GLY A 116 -47.18 4.12 15.59
CA GLY A 116 -47.58 2.73 15.75
C GLY A 116 -46.61 1.66 15.22
N THR A 117 -45.42 2.02 14.71
CA THR A 117 -44.50 1.03 14.10
C THR A 117 -43.06 1.16 14.61
N LEU A 118 -42.48 2.35 14.64
CA LEU A 118 -41.08 2.57 14.99
C LEU A 118 -40.91 3.71 16.00
N ASP A 119 -40.46 3.36 17.21
CA ASP A 119 -40.05 4.35 18.21
C ASP A 119 -38.53 4.56 18.21
N LEU A 120 -38.09 5.72 18.70
CA LEU A 120 -36.68 6.08 18.77
C LEU A 120 -35.86 5.10 19.61
N GLY A 121 -36.48 4.47 20.62
CA GLY A 121 -35.83 3.46 21.44
C GLY A 121 -35.49 2.19 20.66
N LYS A 122 -36.40 1.72 19.81
CA LYS A 122 -36.17 0.59 18.88
C LYS A 122 -35.04 0.88 17.90
N LEU A 123 -35.00 2.09 17.34
CA LEU A 123 -33.94 2.48 16.40
C LEU A 123 -32.56 2.46 17.08
N ILE A 124 -32.47 3.05 18.27
CA ILE A 124 -31.23 3.09 19.06
C ILE A 124 -30.81 1.67 19.46
N ALA A 125 -31.74 0.84 19.94
CA ALA A 125 -31.48 -0.56 20.28
C ALA A 125 -30.91 -1.34 19.09
N LEU A 126 -31.49 -1.16 17.89
CA LEU A 126 -31.02 -1.83 16.67
C LEU A 126 -29.58 -1.43 16.31
N ILE A 127 -29.21 -0.16 16.45
CA ILE A 127 -27.84 0.31 16.23
C ILE A 127 -26.87 -0.38 17.20
N PHE A 128 -27.24 -0.46 18.49
CA PHE A 128 -26.41 -1.15 19.49
C PHE A 128 -26.32 -2.65 19.23
N VAL A 129 -27.39 -3.31 18.77
CA VAL A 129 -27.37 -4.73 18.38
C VAL A 129 -26.36 -4.97 17.26
N VAL A 130 -26.36 -4.13 16.22
CA VAL A 130 -25.41 -4.25 15.10
C VAL A 130 -23.97 -4.09 15.57
N LEU A 131 -23.70 -3.07 16.39
CA LEU A 131 -22.36 -2.78 16.92
C LEU A 131 -21.87 -3.88 17.86
N ALA A 132 -22.70 -4.31 18.80
CA ALA A 132 -22.36 -5.36 19.76
C ALA A 132 -22.10 -6.70 19.05
N ASN A 133 -22.91 -7.04 18.04
CA ASN A 133 -22.69 -8.25 17.25
C ASN A 133 -21.39 -8.19 16.44
N ARG A 134 -21.01 -7.03 15.91
CA ARG A 134 -19.70 -6.84 15.26
C ARG A 134 -18.55 -7.05 16.25
N ILE A 135 -18.61 -6.42 17.42
CA ILE A 135 -17.59 -6.53 18.46
C ILE A 135 -17.47 -7.98 18.92
N SER A 136 -18.60 -8.65 19.19
CA SER A 136 -18.61 -10.08 19.54
C SER A 136 -18.05 -10.95 18.41
N GLY A 137 -18.41 -10.64 17.17
CA GLY A 137 -17.84 -11.28 15.97
C GLY A 137 -16.31 -11.23 15.98
N LYS A 138 -15.77 -10.03 16.17
CA LYS A 138 -14.32 -9.75 16.13
C LYS A 138 -13.53 -10.38 17.28
N PHE A 139 -14.06 -10.37 18.50
CA PHE A 139 -13.30 -10.75 19.70
C PHE A 139 -13.64 -12.13 20.26
N TYR A 140 -14.84 -12.66 19.98
CA TYR A 140 -15.35 -13.88 20.62
C TYR A 140 -15.64 -15.00 19.62
N VAL A 141 -16.18 -14.66 18.45
CA VAL A 141 -16.65 -15.65 17.48
C VAL A 141 -15.53 -16.06 16.53
N PHE A 142 -14.99 -15.14 15.75
CA PHE A 142 -14.06 -15.44 14.66
C PHE A 142 -12.62 -15.30 15.15
N LYS A 143 -11.90 -16.42 15.31
CA LYS A 143 -10.48 -16.43 15.71
C LYS A 143 -9.57 -16.49 14.48
N PRO A 144 -8.56 -15.61 14.34
CA PRO A 144 -7.61 -15.67 13.24
C PRO A 144 -6.70 -16.91 13.32
N GLN A 145 -6.14 -17.29 12.17
CA GLN A 145 -5.25 -18.46 12.00
C GLN A 145 -3.96 -18.33 12.83
N ALA A 146 -3.63 -19.35 13.63
CA ALA A 146 -2.27 -19.53 14.17
C ALA A 146 -1.40 -20.18 13.08
N GLN A 147 -0.32 -19.51 12.67
CA GLN A 147 0.76 -20.12 11.89
C GLN A 147 1.81 -20.65 12.87
N GLU A 148 1.93 -21.97 12.92
CA GLU A 148 3.09 -22.64 13.50
C GLU A 148 4.28 -22.54 12.52
N GLU A 149 5.45 -22.22 13.09
CA GLU A 149 6.82 -22.36 12.59
C GLU A 149 7.31 -21.44 11.46
N ALA A 150 7.88 -20.28 11.84
CA ALA A 150 9.26 -19.87 11.49
C ALA A 150 9.66 -18.65 12.35
N SER A 151 10.94 -18.57 12.71
CA SER A 151 11.52 -17.74 13.76
C SER A 151 11.22 -16.22 13.71
N GLN A 152 10.94 -15.66 14.89
CA GLN A 152 11.13 -14.24 15.27
C GLN A 152 10.67 -13.18 14.25
N ALA A 153 9.37 -12.85 14.23
CA ALA A 153 8.86 -11.61 13.64
C ALA A 153 7.78 -10.96 14.54
N PRO A 154 7.62 -9.61 14.54
CA PRO A 154 6.69 -8.92 15.43
C PRO A 154 5.22 -9.19 15.05
N LEU A 155 4.32 -8.99 16.02
CA LEU A 155 2.85 -9.19 16.00
C LEU A 155 2.14 -8.91 14.65
N PRO A 156 1.06 -9.64 14.29
CA PRO A 156 0.31 -9.38 13.07
C PRO A 156 -0.55 -8.12 13.24
N VAL A 157 0.00 -6.97 12.88
CA VAL A 157 -0.75 -5.71 12.78
C VAL A 157 -1.35 -5.59 11.38
N ASP A 158 -2.52 -4.97 11.27
CA ASP A 158 -3.20 -4.67 10.01
C ASP A 158 -2.20 -4.11 8.96
N PRO A 159 -2.07 -4.71 7.76
CA PRO A 159 -1.16 -4.21 6.72
C PRO A 159 -1.38 -2.74 6.39
N GLN A 160 -2.62 -2.25 6.52
CA GLN A 160 -2.91 -0.83 6.31
C GLN A 160 -2.23 0.06 7.35
N VAL A 161 -2.17 -0.37 8.62
CA VAL A 161 -1.49 0.38 9.68
C VAL A 161 0.01 0.44 9.44
N TYR A 162 0.60 -0.65 8.93
CA TYR A 162 2.01 -0.64 8.54
C TYR A 162 2.27 0.22 7.30
N LEU A 163 1.38 0.21 6.33
CA LEU A 163 1.46 1.09 5.18
C LEU A 163 1.35 2.55 5.62
N ASP A 164 0.38 2.89 6.46
CA ASP A 164 0.18 4.25 6.97
C ASP A 164 1.42 4.72 7.73
N ARG A 165 1.97 3.88 8.61
CA ARG A 165 3.23 4.14 9.32
C ARG A 165 4.42 4.28 8.36
N ALA A 166 4.53 3.40 7.36
CA ALA A 166 5.58 3.45 6.35
C ALA A 166 5.52 4.78 5.60
N MET A 167 4.34 5.18 5.16
CA MET A 167 4.10 6.42 4.45
C MET A 167 4.31 7.65 5.35
N GLU A 168 3.97 7.58 6.64
CA GLU A 168 4.27 8.62 7.63
C GLU A 168 5.78 8.76 7.83
N THR A 169 6.50 7.65 8.04
CA THR A 169 7.96 7.63 8.20
C THR A 169 8.67 8.20 6.98
N ILE A 170 8.22 7.83 5.77
CA ILE A 170 8.73 8.39 4.51
C ILE A 170 8.49 9.91 4.47
N LYS A 171 7.32 10.40 4.90
CA LYS A 171 6.99 11.84 4.89
C LYS A 171 7.75 12.64 5.95
N GLU A 172 8.01 12.05 7.11
CA GLU A 172 8.75 12.70 8.21
C GLU A 172 10.26 12.74 7.96
N ALA A 173 10.78 11.79 7.20
CA ALA A 173 12.18 11.77 6.82
C ALA A 173 12.55 13.04 6.04
N LYS A 174 13.77 13.53 6.27
CA LYS A 174 14.26 14.70 5.54
C LYS A 174 14.24 14.41 4.04
N VAL A 175 13.66 15.32 3.27
CA VAL A 175 13.64 15.22 1.80
C VAL A 175 15.07 15.28 1.25
N PHE A 176 15.90 16.14 1.84
CA PHE A 176 17.28 16.36 1.42
C PHE A 176 18.24 16.21 2.60
N ALA A 177 19.42 15.67 2.31
CA ALA A 177 20.50 15.60 3.28
C ALA A 177 21.36 16.86 3.26
N ASN A 178 22.10 17.05 4.35
CA ASN A 178 23.20 18.01 4.36
C ASN A 178 24.32 17.52 3.43
N HIS A 179 25.02 18.45 2.77
CA HIS A 179 26.02 18.19 1.72
C HIS A 179 27.13 17.20 2.10
N ASP A 180 27.38 16.97 3.39
CA ASP A 180 28.52 16.19 3.90
C ASP A 180 28.33 14.66 3.92
N SER A 181 27.23 14.13 3.37
CA SER A 181 26.87 12.71 3.52
C SER A 181 26.88 11.90 2.23
N GLN A 182 27.99 11.98 1.46
CA GLN A 182 28.17 11.29 0.17
C GLN A 182 27.92 9.77 0.22
N ASP A 183 28.05 9.14 1.40
CA ASP A 183 27.86 7.70 1.61
C ASP A 183 26.56 7.31 2.34
N ARG A 184 25.64 8.25 2.58
CA ARG A 184 24.44 8.01 3.41
C ARG A 184 23.60 6.83 2.91
N ALA A 185 23.23 6.86 1.63
CA ALA A 185 22.44 5.83 0.98
C ALA A 185 23.17 4.47 1.01
N ALA A 186 24.44 4.45 0.58
CA ALA A 186 25.27 3.25 0.55
C ALA A 186 25.42 2.60 1.95
N ARG A 187 25.54 3.41 3.01
CA ARG A 187 25.63 2.89 4.40
C ARG A 187 24.32 2.24 4.86
N LEU A 188 23.17 2.82 4.51
CA LEU A 188 21.87 2.18 4.79
C LEU A 188 21.76 0.85 4.04
N TYR A 189 22.10 0.83 2.75
CA TYR A 189 21.93 -0.36 1.93
C TYR A 189 22.89 -1.48 2.35
N ARG A 190 24.07 -1.14 2.90
CA ARG A 190 24.99 -2.10 3.51
C ARG A 190 24.41 -2.81 4.73
N GLN A 191 23.64 -2.09 5.55
CA GLN A 191 22.89 -2.70 6.67
C GLN A 191 21.77 -3.64 6.20
N LEU A 192 21.40 -3.57 4.92
CA LEU A 192 20.38 -4.40 4.28
C LEU A 192 20.94 -5.59 3.49
N GLY A 193 22.26 -5.73 3.42
CA GLY A 193 22.95 -6.83 2.74
C GLY A 193 23.29 -6.55 1.27
N ASP A 194 23.49 -5.28 0.92
CA ASP A 194 23.86 -4.83 -0.42
C ASP A 194 22.93 -5.29 -1.58
N PRO A 195 21.59 -5.10 -1.48
CA PRO A 195 20.62 -5.70 -2.41
C PRO A 195 20.75 -5.25 -3.87
N TRP A 196 21.40 -4.11 -4.13
CA TRP A 196 21.61 -3.59 -5.49
C TRP A 196 22.66 -4.37 -6.30
N ARG A 197 23.36 -5.33 -5.67
CA ARG A 197 24.40 -6.12 -6.31
C ARG A 197 23.89 -7.42 -6.96
N ASP A 198 22.63 -7.78 -6.73
CA ASP A 198 22.06 -9.07 -7.14
C ASP A 198 21.53 -9.09 -8.58
N TYR A 199 21.49 -7.94 -9.25
CA TYR A 199 20.98 -7.79 -10.60
C TYR A 199 21.76 -6.71 -11.37
N PRO A 200 21.88 -6.84 -12.70
CA PRO A 200 22.42 -5.77 -13.53
C PRO A 200 21.41 -4.62 -13.67
N ALA A 201 21.90 -3.39 -13.81
CA ALA A 201 21.02 -2.23 -13.89
C ALA A 201 21.47 -1.18 -14.91
N PHE A 202 20.50 -0.54 -15.57
CA PHE A 202 20.67 0.71 -16.32
C PHE A 202 20.40 1.89 -15.40
N HIS A 203 21.22 2.94 -15.51
CA HIS A 203 21.12 4.11 -14.64
C HIS A 203 20.81 5.36 -15.47
N ILE A 204 19.75 6.08 -15.13
CA ILE A 204 19.21 7.16 -15.97
C ILE A 204 19.16 8.47 -15.19
N ALA A 205 19.90 9.47 -15.65
CA ALA A 205 19.84 10.85 -15.16
C ALA A 205 19.47 11.82 -16.29
N GLY A 206 19.14 13.07 -15.97
CA GLY A 206 18.71 14.06 -16.95
C GLY A 206 17.87 15.18 -16.35
N THR A 207 17.78 16.32 -17.03
CA THR A 207 16.75 17.32 -16.69
C THR A 207 15.42 16.81 -17.23
N ASN A 208 15.36 16.57 -18.54
CA ASN A 208 14.16 16.09 -19.22
C ASN A 208 14.35 14.69 -19.82
N GLY A 209 13.23 13.98 -20.02
CA GLY A 209 13.19 12.72 -20.76
C GLY A 209 13.55 11.46 -19.94
N LYS A 210 13.92 11.57 -18.66
CA LYS A 210 14.26 10.43 -17.80
C LYS A 210 13.15 9.36 -17.78
N GLY A 211 11.92 9.75 -17.44
CA GLY A 211 10.75 8.85 -17.42
C GLY A 211 10.44 8.22 -18.78
N SER A 212 10.57 8.97 -19.88
CA SER A 212 10.36 8.42 -21.23
C SER A 212 11.44 7.41 -21.61
N ILE A 213 12.71 7.72 -21.34
CA ILE A 213 13.83 6.81 -21.57
C ILE A 213 13.67 5.54 -20.72
N SER A 214 13.32 5.68 -19.44
CA SER A 214 13.13 4.55 -18.53
C SER A 214 11.97 3.66 -18.97
N SER A 215 10.85 4.25 -19.40
CA SER A 215 9.71 3.52 -19.98
C SER A 215 10.09 2.77 -21.25
N TYR A 216 10.67 3.45 -22.25
CA TYR A 216 11.05 2.80 -23.51
C TYR A 216 12.02 1.64 -23.29
N LEU A 217 13.02 1.84 -22.42
CA LEU A 217 13.99 0.81 -22.09
C LEU A 217 13.33 -0.38 -21.37
N ALA A 218 12.47 -0.12 -20.39
CA ALA A 218 11.74 -1.18 -19.69
C ALA A 218 10.86 -2.00 -20.65
N HIS A 219 10.15 -1.33 -21.56
CA HIS A 219 9.30 -1.99 -22.57
C HIS A 219 10.13 -2.86 -23.53
N ILE A 220 11.26 -2.34 -24.03
CA ILE A 220 12.16 -3.09 -24.92
C ILE A 220 12.69 -4.34 -24.20
N LEU A 221 13.16 -4.20 -22.96
CA LEU A 221 13.69 -5.31 -22.17
C LEU A 221 12.61 -6.37 -21.85
N CYS A 222 11.40 -5.94 -21.51
CA CYS A 222 10.26 -6.85 -21.33
C CYS A 222 9.93 -7.60 -22.61
N HIS A 223 9.89 -6.90 -23.76
CA HIS A 223 9.63 -7.52 -25.06
C HIS A 223 10.72 -8.55 -25.43
N ALA A 224 11.96 -8.32 -25.00
CA ALA A 224 13.07 -9.27 -25.14
C ALA A 224 12.99 -10.49 -24.20
N GLY A 225 11.97 -10.59 -23.35
CA GLY A 225 11.74 -11.74 -22.47
C GLY A 225 12.27 -11.59 -21.05
N HIS A 226 12.80 -10.42 -20.67
CA HIS A 226 13.37 -10.22 -19.34
C HIS A 226 12.31 -9.86 -18.29
N ARG A 227 12.53 -10.30 -17.05
CA ARG A 227 11.88 -9.74 -15.87
C ARG A 227 12.55 -8.43 -15.47
N VAL A 228 11.84 -7.32 -15.68
CA VAL A 228 12.39 -5.97 -15.52
C VAL A 228 11.90 -5.34 -14.23
N GLY A 229 12.82 -4.96 -13.35
CA GLY A 229 12.56 -4.00 -12.28
C GLY A 229 12.59 -2.58 -12.84
N TRP A 230 11.59 -1.76 -12.55
CA TRP A 230 11.48 -0.41 -13.08
C TRP A 230 11.21 0.57 -11.94
N TYR A 231 12.15 1.49 -11.72
CA TYR A 231 12.08 2.52 -10.69
C TYR A 231 11.96 3.91 -11.32
N THR A 232 10.91 4.65 -10.96
CA THR A 232 10.60 5.99 -11.51
C THR A 232 10.34 7.03 -10.43
N SER A 233 10.52 8.30 -10.81
CA SER A 233 10.22 9.44 -9.94
C SER A 233 9.81 10.69 -10.74
N PRO A 234 8.76 11.43 -10.35
CA PRO A 234 7.81 11.16 -9.26
C PRO A 234 6.74 10.09 -9.62
N TYR A 235 5.79 9.82 -8.72
CA TYR A 235 4.54 9.11 -9.07
C TYR A 235 3.44 10.11 -9.45
N LEU A 236 2.41 9.63 -10.15
CA LEU A 236 1.28 10.46 -10.57
C LEU A 236 0.09 10.36 -9.60
N GLU A 237 -0.43 9.16 -9.35
CA GLU A 237 -1.60 8.97 -8.48
C GLU A 237 -1.24 8.26 -7.18
N GLN A 238 -0.49 7.16 -7.27
CA GLN A 238 -0.18 6.28 -6.15
C GLN A 238 1.33 6.06 -6.00
N PHE A 239 1.79 6.03 -4.75
CA PHE A 239 3.21 5.81 -4.43
C PHE A 239 3.77 4.54 -5.08
N ASN A 240 2.96 3.48 -5.14
CA ASN A 240 3.29 2.15 -5.65
C ASN A 240 3.79 2.20 -7.10
N GLU A 241 3.35 3.18 -7.89
CA GLU A 241 3.76 3.36 -9.29
C GLU A 241 5.27 3.56 -9.46
N ARG A 242 5.95 4.06 -8.42
CA ARG A 242 7.41 4.27 -8.44
C ARG A 242 8.20 2.99 -8.59
N ILE A 243 7.67 1.86 -8.12
CA ILE A 243 8.42 0.61 -8.01
C ILE A 243 7.59 -0.48 -8.70
N ARG A 244 8.06 -0.94 -9.85
CA ARG A 244 7.34 -1.89 -10.69
C ARG A 244 8.22 -3.08 -11.05
N VAL A 245 7.62 -4.26 -11.17
CA VAL A 245 8.25 -5.43 -11.77
C VAL A 245 7.35 -5.96 -12.88
N LEU A 246 7.88 -5.98 -14.09
CA LEU A 246 7.21 -6.49 -15.28
C LEU A 246 7.88 -7.80 -15.71
N ASP A 247 7.10 -8.88 -15.80
CA ASP A 247 7.62 -10.21 -16.14
C ASP A 247 7.49 -10.49 -17.64
N GLY A 248 8.49 -10.05 -18.42
CA GLY A 248 8.54 -10.26 -19.86
C GLY A 248 7.35 -9.64 -20.63
N PRO A 249 7.02 -10.19 -21.81
CA PRO A 249 5.94 -9.68 -22.64
C PRO A 249 4.55 -9.79 -21.98
N GLU A 250 4.35 -10.79 -21.11
CA GLU A 250 3.08 -10.98 -20.39
C GLU A 250 2.87 -9.89 -19.34
N GLY A 251 3.90 -9.57 -18.56
CA GLY A 251 3.86 -8.46 -17.61
C GLY A 251 3.62 -7.12 -18.30
N LEU A 252 4.24 -6.91 -19.46
CA LEU A 252 4.04 -5.71 -20.27
C LEU A 252 2.60 -5.61 -20.80
N ALA A 253 2.04 -6.70 -21.33
CA ALA A 253 0.66 -6.72 -21.81
C ALA A 253 -0.35 -6.47 -20.67
N ALA A 254 -0.07 -6.95 -19.46
CA ALA A 254 -0.89 -6.64 -18.29
C ALA A 254 -0.83 -5.15 -17.93
N PHE A 255 0.34 -4.53 -18.03
CA PHE A 255 0.52 -3.09 -17.80
C PHE A 255 -0.21 -2.22 -18.84
N ASP A 256 -0.21 -2.63 -20.10
CA ASP A 256 -0.93 -1.93 -21.17
C ASP A 256 -2.45 -1.93 -20.93
N HIS A 257 -2.98 -2.97 -20.30
CA HIS A 257 -4.40 -3.08 -19.95
C HIS A 257 -4.74 -2.40 -18.60
N ASP A 258 -3.83 -2.47 -17.63
CA ASP A 258 -3.99 -1.91 -16.29
C ASP A 258 -2.67 -1.28 -15.83
N PHE A 259 -2.66 0.05 -15.75
CA PHE A 259 -1.48 0.81 -15.35
C PHE A 259 -1.00 0.51 -13.92
N THR A 260 -1.78 -0.19 -13.09
CA THR A 260 -1.35 -0.66 -11.76
C THR A 260 -0.59 -2.00 -11.81
N ALA A 261 -0.62 -2.71 -12.93
CA ALA A 261 -0.03 -4.04 -13.05
C ALA A 261 1.50 -4.03 -12.84
N GLY A 262 1.97 -4.92 -11.97
CA GLY A 262 3.37 -5.03 -11.61
C GLY A 262 3.84 -4.00 -10.57
N ALA A 263 3.02 -3.03 -10.17
CA ALA A 263 3.37 -2.12 -9.08
C ALA A 263 3.57 -2.89 -7.77
N ILE A 264 4.47 -2.42 -6.91
CA ILE A 264 4.69 -3.03 -5.60
C ILE A 264 3.38 -3.01 -4.79
N PRO A 265 2.91 -4.13 -4.21
CA PRO A 265 1.70 -4.15 -3.41
C PRO A 265 1.92 -3.56 -2.01
N ASP A 266 0.85 -3.05 -1.39
CA ASP A 266 0.89 -2.41 -0.08
C ASP A 266 1.48 -3.30 1.02
N GLU A 267 1.18 -4.60 0.99
CA GLU A 267 1.73 -5.55 1.96
C GLU A 267 3.25 -5.72 1.81
N ALA A 268 3.78 -5.59 0.58
CA ALA A 268 5.21 -5.60 0.35
C ALA A 268 5.86 -4.29 0.85
N ILE A 269 5.23 -3.13 0.62
CA ILE A 269 5.71 -1.85 1.15
C ILE A 269 5.82 -1.93 2.68
N ALA A 270 4.74 -2.34 3.35
CA ALA A 270 4.68 -2.51 4.80
C ALA A 270 5.81 -3.41 5.33
N ARG A 271 5.96 -4.61 4.75
CA ARG A 271 6.99 -5.58 5.15
C ARG A 271 8.41 -5.04 4.93
N LEU A 272 8.67 -4.47 3.77
CA LEU A 272 9.99 -3.95 3.42
C LEU A 272 10.37 -2.76 4.29
N MET A 273 9.42 -1.87 4.59
CA MET A 273 9.68 -0.73 5.47
C MET A 273 10.04 -1.13 6.89
N ASP A 274 9.43 -2.15 7.48
CA ASP A 274 9.85 -2.66 8.79
C ASP A 274 11.33 -3.11 8.78
N ARG A 275 11.77 -3.77 7.69
CA ARG A 275 13.17 -4.18 7.52
C ARG A 275 14.10 -2.97 7.32
N ILE A 276 13.67 -1.96 6.56
CA ILE A 276 14.43 -0.74 6.28
C ILE A 276 14.55 0.12 7.54
N GLU A 277 13.47 0.31 8.30
CA GLU A 277 13.47 1.07 9.56
C GLU A 277 14.43 0.46 10.58
N LYS A 278 14.40 -0.87 10.75
CA LYS A 278 15.38 -1.57 11.60
C LYS A 278 16.82 -1.39 11.14
N ALA A 279 17.06 -1.27 9.83
CA ALA A 279 18.40 -0.98 9.29
C ALA A 279 18.79 0.49 9.52
N ALA A 280 17.87 1.42 9.35
CA ALA A 280 18.07 2.84 9.62
C ALA A 280 18.35 3.11 11.11
N GLU A 281 17.62 2.47 12.02
CA GLU A 281 17.87 2.54 13.46
C GLU A 281 19.27 2.03 13.83
N ARG A 282 19.70 0.91 13.24
CA ARG A 282 21.06 0.38 13.42
C ARG A 282 22.10 1.37 12.91
N LEU A 283 21.91 1.92 11.71
CA LEU A 283 22.81 2.91 11.15
C LEU A 283 22.98 4.13 12.06
N VAL A 284 21.88 4.65 12.62
CA VAL A 284 21.93 5.80 13.54
C VAL A 284 22.60 5.43 14.87
N LYS A 285 22.33 4.24 15.42
CA LYS A 285 23.03 3.72 16.62
C LYS A 285 24.53 3.60 16.40
N ASP A 286 24.94 3.21 15.19
CA ASP A 286 26.34 3.12 14.75
C ASP A 286 26.94 4.49 14.41
N LYS A 287 26.30 5.59 14.80
CA LYS A 287 26.69 6.99 14.53
C LYS A 287 26.77 7.34 13.03
N GLY A 288 26.02 6.62 12.20
CA GLY A 288 25.82 6.93 10.79
C GLY A 288 24.82 8.08 10.57
N PRO A 289 24.79 8.66 9.36
CA PRO A 289 23.82 9.68 9.00
C PRO A 289 22.40 9.10 8.95
N ALA A 290 21.41 9.85 9.43
CA ALA A 290 20.00 9.48 9.26
C ALA A 290 19.64 9.49 7.77
N PRO A 291 18.95 8.45 7.25
CA PRO A 291 18.56 8.38 5.85
C PRO A 291 17.51 9.43 5.48
N THR A 292 17.52 9.84 4.22
CA THR A 292 16.48 10.72 3.64
C THR A 292 15.28 9.91 3.17
N GLN A 293 14.20 10.61 2.87
CA GLN A 293 13.03 10.04 2.21
C GLN A 293 13.41 9.22 0.97
N PHE A 294 14.26 9.76 0.09
CA PHE A 294 14.70 9.08 -1.13
C PHE A 294 15.59 7.86 -0.86
N ASP A 295 16.38 7.87 0.21
CA ASP A 295 17.18 6.69 0.56
C ASP A 295 16.27 5.52 0.96
N LEU A 296 15.23 5.78 1.76
CA LEU A 296 14.26 4.77 2.19
C LEU A 296 13.47 4.21 1.00
N MET A 297 12.98 5.07 0.11
CA MET A 297 12.26 4.66 -1.10
C MET A 297 13.14 3.82 -2.03
N THR A 298 14.39 4.23 -2.23
CA THR A 298 15.32 3.51 -3.11
C THR A 298 15.76 2.18 -2.48
N ALA A 299 15.93 2.10 -1.16
CA ALA A 299 16.16 0.83 -0.46
C ALA A 299 15.01 -0.16 -0.70
N MET A 300 13.76 0.33 -0.64
CA MET A 300 12.57 -0.48 -0.91
C MET A 300 12.58 -1.03 -2.33
N ALA A 301 12.90 -0.19 -3.31
CA ALA A 301 13.01 -0.63 -4.70
C ALA A 301 14.05 -1.75 -4.84
N PHE A 302 15.24 -1.57 -4.25
CA PHE A 302 16.30 -2.57 -4.35
C PHE A 302 15.93 -3.91 -3.70
N LEU A 303 15.35 -3.87 -2.50
CA LEU A 303 14.89 -5.07 -1.83
C LEU A 303 13.78 -5.77 -2.61
N TRP A 304 12.86 -5.01 -3.21
CA TRP A 304 11.78 -5.58 -4.00
C TRP A 304 12.28 -6.25 -5.27
N PHE A 305 13.22 -5.62 -5.99
CA PHE A 305 13.82 -6.20 -7.20
C PHE A 305 14.63 -7.46 -6.88
N GLN A 306 15.34 -7.47 -5.75
CA GLN A 306 16.01 -8.66 -5.23
C GLN A 306 15.00 -9.78 -4.91
N GLU A 307 13.93 -9.48 -4.16
CA GLU A 307 12.88 -10.44 -3.80
C GLU A 307 12.14 -11.01 -5.02
N LYS A 308 12.03 -10.23 -6.10
CA LYS A 308 11.42 -10.66 -7.37
C LYS A 308 12.38 -11.32 -8.35
N ALA A 309 13.66 -11.42 -8.00
CA ALA A 309 14.70 -11.96 -8.87
C ALA A 309 14.63 -11.36 -10.28
N CYS A 310 14.65 -10.02 -10.36
CA CYS A 310 14.67 -9.32 -11.64
C CYS A 310 15.94 -9.67 -12.43
N ASP A 311 15.79 -9.93 -13.73
CA ASP A 311 16.91 -10.18 -14.64
C ASP A 311 17.71 -8.90 -14.90
N VAL A 312 17.02 -7.76 -14.89
CA VAL A 312 17.58 -6.43 -15.14
C VAL A 312 16.73 -5.36 -14.48
N VAL A 313 17.36 -4.26 -14.07
CA VAL A 313 16.65 -3.11 -13.48
C VAL A 313 16.91 -1.83 -14.26
N VAL A 314 15.88 -1.02 -14.43
CA VAL A 314 15.95 0.34 -14.99
C VAL A 314 15.73 1.34 -13.86
N LEU A 315 16.78 2.08 -13.51
CA LEU A 315 16.81 3.01 -12.37
C LEU A 315 16.87 4.46 -12.82
N GLU A 316 15.80 5.20 -12.59
CA GLU A 316 15.76 6.65 -12.76
C GLU A 316 16.24 7.38 -11.49
N THR A 317 17.14 8.36 -11.65
CA THR A 317 17.54 9.25 -10.55
C THR A 317 16.40 10.17 -10.15
N GLY A 318 16.24 10.43 -8.85
CA GLY A 318 15.30 11.42 -8.36
C GLY A 318 15.72 12.86 -8.70
N MET A 319 16.97 13.23 -8.41
CA MET A 319 17.49 14.57 -8.67
C MET A 319 19.01 14.55 -8.86
N GLY A 320 19.49 15.30 -9.87
CA GLY A 320 20.92 15.39 -10.16
C GLY A 320 21.47 14.05 -10.65
N GLY A 321 22.33 13.42 -9.85
CA GLY A 321 22.90 12.10 -10.12
C GLY A 321 23.99 11.71 -9.14
N ARG A 322 25.01 12.57 -8.98
CA ARG A 322 26.20 12.35 -8.16
C ARG A 322 25.89 11.96 -6.72
N LEU A 323 24.95 12.68 -6.08
CA LEU A 323 24.51 12.46 -4.70
C LEU A 323 23.13 11.79 -4.59
N ASP A 324 22.59 11.30 -5.70
CA ASP A 324 21.29 10.65 -5.72
C ASP A 324 21.35 9.29 -5.02
N SER A 325 20.27 8.92 -4.32
CA SER A 325 20.18 7.65 -3.59
C SER A 325 20.36 6.43 -4.49
N THR A 326 20.10 6.55 -5.79
CA THR A 326 20.33 5.47 -6.77
C THR A 326 21.80 5.30 -7.16
N ASN A 327 22.68 6.27 -6.88
CA ASN A 327 24.09 6.26 -7.32
C ASN A 327 25.02 5.40 -6.45
N VAL A 328 24.56 4.20 -6.13
CA VAL A 328 25.35 3.14 -5.47
C VAL A 328 25.82 2.07 -6.46
N LEU A 329 25.35 2.13 -7.70
CA LEU A 329 25.75 1.22 -8.78
C LEU A 329 27.23 1.41 -9.10
N GLU A 330 28.00 0.33 -8.97
CA GLU A 330 29.45 0.35 -9.27
C GLU A 330 29.71 0.14 -10.76
N LYS A 331 28.92 -0.74 -11.40
CA LYS A 331 29.05 -1.15 -12.80
C LYS A 331 27.66 -1.26 -13.47
N PRO A 332 26.99 -0.14 -13.78
CA PRO A 332 25.75 -0.19 -14.54
C PRO A 332 26.00 -0.77 -15.94
N LEU A 333 24.99 -1.42 -16.52
CA LEU A 333 25.02 -1.91 -17.91
C LEU A 333 25.26 -0.76 -18.89
N ALA A 334 24.62 0.39 -18.62
CA ALA A 334 24.94 1.67 -19.22
C ALA A 334 24.39 2.81 -18.34
N SER A 335 25.03 3.97 -18.44
CA SER A 335 24.51 5.23 -17.90
C SER A 335 23.85 6.02 -19.03
N LEU A 336 22.60 6.42 -18.86
CA LEU A 336 21.85 7.19 -19.83
C LEU A 336 21.62 8.61 -19.31
N ILE A 337 21.93 9.61 -20.12
CA ILE A 337 21.76 11.03 -19.79
C ILE A 337 20.73 11.65 -20.73
N GLY A 338 19.56 12.00 -20.20
CA GLY A 338 18.51 12.70 -20.92
C GLY A 338 18.88 14.15 -21.26
N ALA A 339 17.93 14.87 -21.86
CA ALA A 339 18.17 16.23 -22.34
C ALA A 339 18.60 17.18 -21.20
N PRO A 340 19.67 17.97 -21.40
CA PRO A 340 20.12 18.99 -20.44
C PRO A 340 19.16 20.19 -20.41
N GLY A 341 19.14 20.89 -19.29
CA GLY A 341 18.28 22.04 -19.06
C GLY A 341 18.50 22.65 -17.68
N PHE A 342 18.24 23.94 -17.54
CA PHE A 342 18.30 24.65 -16.27
C PHE A 342 17.09 24.27 -15.41
N ASP A 343 17.33 23.46 -14.39
CA ASP A 343 16.33 22.98 -13.44
C ASP A 343 17.00 22.69 -12.10
N HIS A 344 16.24 22.82 -11.00
CA HIS A 344 16.73 22.64 -9.63
C HIS A 344 18.02 23.44 -9.33
N MET A 345 18.12 24.67 -9.84
CA MET A 345 19.33 25.50 -9.74
C MET A 345 19.70 25.86 -8.29
N ASP A 346 18.72 25.89 -7.39
CA ASP A 346 18.94 26.06 -5.94
C ASP A 346 19.75 24.92 -5.32
N ARG A 347 19.85 23.77 -6.00
CA ARG A 347 20.54 22.56 -5.53
C ARG A 347 21.70 22.14 -6.41
N LEU A 348 21.50 22.17 -7.73
CA LEU A 348 22.44 21.65 -8.71
C LEU A 348 23.46 22.68 -9.17
N GLY A 349 23.26 23.96 -8.84
CA GLY A 349 24.10 25.08 -9.24
C GLY A 349 23.44 26.01 -10.24
N ASP A 350 24.09 27.13 -10.49
CA ASP A 350 23.62 28.24 -11.33
C ASP A 350 24.16 28.19 -12.77
N SER A 351 25.02 27.21 -13.08
CA SER A 351 25.62 27.03 -14.42
C SER A 351 25.33 25.67 -15.02
N MET A 352 25.35 25.59 -16.35
CA MET A 352 25.14 24.34 -17.08
C MET A 352 26.21 23.30 -16.73
N SER A 353 27.46 23.75 -16.55
CA SER A 353 28.56 22.89 -16.10
C SER A 353 28.29 22.22 -14.74
N GLN A 354 27.81 22.97 -13.74
CA GLN A 354 27.48 22.40 -12.43
C GLN A 354 26.29 21.41 -12.50
N ILE A 355 25.22 21.80 -13.19
CA ILE A 355 24.03 20.95 -13.37
C ILE A 355 24.40 19.64 -14.07
N MET A 356 25.22 19.71 -15.11
CA MET A 356 25.69 18.52 -15.82
C MET A 356 26.72 17.74 -15.03
N GLY A 357 27.53 18.38 -14.19
CA GLY A 357 28.46 17.70 -13.29
C GLY A 357 27.74 16.83 -12.28
N GLU A 358 26.61 17.31 -11.74
CA GLU A 358 25.73 16.51 -10.89
C GLU A 358 25.15 15.32 -11.66
N LYS A 359 24.63 15.51 -12.88
CA LYS A 359 24.02 14.43 -13.67
C LYS A 359 25.04 13.40 -14.15
N ALA A 360 26.20 13.86 -14.62
CA ALA A 360 27.29 13.00 -15.07
C ALA A 360 27.91 12.18 -13.93
N GLY A 361 27.61 12.49 -12.66
CA GLY A 361 28.05 11.69 -11.51
C GLY A 361 27.56 10.24 -11.50
N ILE A 362 26.62 9.85 -12.37
CA ILE A 362 26.20 8.46 -12.57
C ILE A 362 27.07 7.70 -13.58
N VAL A 363 27.98 8.38 -14.29
CA VAL A 363 28.89 7.75 -15.24
C VAL A 363 29.96 6.99 -14.48
N LYS A 364 30.20 5.74 -14.87
CA LYS A 364 31.18 4.85 -14.23
C LYS A 364 32.22 4.39 -15.25
N ALA A 365 33.47 4.30 -14.81
CA ALA A 365 34.59 3.92 -15.67
C ALA A 365 34.36 2.53 -16.32
N GLY A 366 34.64 2.44 -17.61
CA GLY A 366 34.45 1.21 -18.38
C GLY A 366 32.99 0.81 -18.66
N CYS A 367 32.01 1.64 -18.30
CA CYS A 367 30.60 1.40 -18.60
C CYS A 367 30.14 2.28 -19.77
N PRO A 368 29.34 1.76 -20.72
CA PRO A 368 28.79 2.56 -21.82
C PRO A 368 27.97 3.75 -21.34
N VAL A 369 28.05 4.86 -22.09
CA VAL A 369 27.25 6.07 -21.84
C VAL A 369 26.45 6.43 -23.08
N PHE A 370 25.14 6.62 -22.92
CA PHE A 370 24.24 7.13 -23.96
C PHE A 370 23.68 8.48 -23.52
N ALA A 371 24.08 9.56 -24.18
CA ALA A 371 23.68 10.91 -23.80
C ALA A 371 22.92 11.59 -24.94
N TYR A 372 21.88 12.33 -24.58
CA TYR A 372 21.22 13.26 -25.49
C TYR A 372 22.22 14.32 -25.96
N ALA A 373 22.27 14.60 -27.26
CA ALA A 373 23.19 15.56 -27.83
C ALA A 373 22.84 16.98 -27.32
N PRO A 374 23.73 17.67 -26.57
CA PRO A 374 23.39 18.96 -25.97
C PRO A 374 23.04 20.06 -26.97
N GLN A 375 23.59 19.98 -28.19
CA GLN A 375 23.27 20.89 -29.29
C GLN A 375 21.84 20.74 -29.83
N ASP A 376 21.20 19.59 -29.61
CA ASP A 376 19.80 19.35 -30.00
C ASP A 376 18.84 19.71 -28.85
N ALA A 377 19.35 20.23 -27.74
CA ALA A 377 18.54 20.70 -26.61
C ALA A 377 18.17 22.18 -26.82
N LEU A 378 17.12 22.64 -26.13
CA LEU A 378 16.69 24.04 -26.13
C LEU A 378 17.61 24.88 -25.23
N LEU A 379 18.89 24.98 -25.60
CA LEU A 379 19.95 25.69 -24.88
C LEU A 379 20.64 26.71 -25.76
N ALA A 380 21.23 27.74 -25.15
CA ALA A 380 22.14 28.62 -25.87
C ALA A 380 23.41 27.85 -26.26
N ALA A 381 24.04 28.25 -27.38
CA ALA A 381 25.24 27.57 -27.89
C ALA A 381 26.41 27.48 -26.87
N PRO A 382 26.67 28.49 -26.01
CA PRO A 382 27.65 28.34 -24.93
C PRO A 382 27.30 27.23 -23.94
N ASP A 383 26.07 27.19 -23.45
CA ASP A 383 25.61 26.18 -22.48
C ASP A 383 25.65 24.77 -23.07
N ALA A 384 25.25 24.60 -24.34
CA ALA A 384 25.35 23.33 -25.03
C ALA A 384 26.80 22.83 -25.12
N ARG A 385 27.76 23.74 -25.38
CA ARG A 385 29.19 23.39 -25.38
C ARG A 385 29.68 23.00 -23.99
N GLU A 386 29.28 23.72 -22.95
CA GLU A 386 29.62 23.38 -21.56
C GLU A 386 29.08 22.01 -21.17
N ALA A 387 27.80 21.75 -21.42
CA ALA A 387 27.17 20.45 -21.16
C ALA A 387 27.91 19.31 -21.87
N ARG A 388 28.27 19.51 -23.14
CA ARG A 388 29.03 18.53 -23.91
C ARG A 388 30.42 18.31 -23.33
N GLN A 389 31.11 19.37 -22.91
CA GLN A 389 32.44 19.27 -22.33
C GLN A 389 32.42 18.43 -21.05
N VAL A 390 31.46 18.69 -20.14
CA VAL A 390 31.29 17.89 -18.92
C VAL A 390 31.06 16.41 -19.23
N LEU A 391 30.20 16.09 -20.20
CA LEU A 391 29.95 14.71 -20.59
C LEU A 391 31.23 14.02 -21.11
N VAL A 392 31.97 14.69 -22.00
CA VAL A 392 33.24 14.17 -22.55
C VAL A 392 34.26 13.95 -21.44
N ASP A 393 34.40 14.90 -20.50
CA ASP A 393 35.40 14.82 -19.43
C ASP A 393 35.14 13.66 -18.46
N ASN A 394 33.88 13.26 -18.29
CA ASN A 394 33.45 12.16 -17.42
C ASN A 394 33.39 10.79 -18.13
N CYS A 395 33.35 10.76 -19.47
CA CYS A 395 33.42 9.53 -20.25
C CYS A 395 34.90 9.14 -20.49
N ARG A 396 35.54 8.50 -19.50
CA ARG A 396 36.94 8.04 -19.58
C ARG A 396 37.07 6.53 -19.51
#